data_AF-A0A498I545-F1
#
_entry.id   AF-A0A498I545-F1
#
_cell.length_a   1.000
_cell.length_b   1.000
_cell.length_c   1.000
_cell.angle_alpha   90.00
_cell.angle_beta   90.00
_cell.angle_gamma   90.00
#
_symmetry.space_group_name_H-M   'P 1'
#
loop_
_entity.id
_entity.type
_entity.pdbx_description
1 polymer ?
#
loop_
_entity_poly.entity_id
_entity_poly.type
_entity_poly.pdbx_seq_one_letter_code
_entity_poly.pdbx_strand_id
1 'polypeptide(L)'
;MEEDLSSTRHKEKGKEANIEDNEILKKKISTHPLYGLLVENHLDCLKVSGIISELEENDGCRDMKQLDYNCNANLSVYGQSDLDHFMEAYCLALGKLKAAMEEPQQKSMAFISNMQLQLEEIINNSHLADQPAPASLSGR
;
A
#
# COMPACT_ATOMS: atom_id res chain seq x y z
N MET A 1 -34.92 10.60 46.84
CA MET A 1 -34.38 11.22 45.61
C MET A 1 -32.89 10.88 45.48
N GLU A 2 -32.50 9.62 45.70
CA GLU A 2 -31.07 9.19 45.75
C GLU A 2 -30.72 8.05 44.77
N GLU A 3 -31.70 7.48 44.07
CA GLU A 3 -31.45 6.32 43.20
C GLU A 3 -30.86 6.68 41.82
N ASP A 4 -31.03 7.92 41.35
CA ASP A 4 -30.50 8.36 40.05
C ASP A 4 -28.98 8.60 40.05
N LEU A 5 -28.39 8.93 41.20
CA LEU A 5 -26.96 9.22 41.33
C LEU A 5 -26.11 7.93 41.35
N SER A 6 -26.67 6.82 41.84
CA SER A 6 -26.01 5.50 41.90
C SER A 6 -25.88 4.88 40.51
N SER A 7 -26.96 4.88 39.73
CA SER A 7 -27.00 4.29 38.37
C SER A 7 -26.04 4.99 37.40
N THR A 8 -25.86 6.30 37.56
CA THR A 8 -24.94 7.11 36.75
C THR A 8 -23.48 6.77 37.05
N ARG A 9 -23.13 6.57 38.33
CA ARG A 9 -21.77 6.18 38.77
C ARG A 9 -21.31 4.82 38.24
N HIS A 10 -22.20 3.84 38.19
CA HIS A 10 -21.86 2.50 37.69
C HIS A 10 -21.65 2.48 36.17
N LYS A 11 -22.36 3.33 35.43
CA LYS A 11 -22.26 3.46 33.96
C LYS A 11 -21.03 4.27 33.53
N GLU A 12 -20.60 5.26 34.32
CA GLU A 12 -19.35 6.00 34.10
C GLU A 12 -18.12 5.12 34.37
N LYS A 13 -18.10 4.39 35.50
CA LYS A 13 -16.99 3.53 35.88
C LYS A 13 -16.75 2.36 34.90
N GLY A 14 -17.81 1.81 34.31
CA GLY A 14 -17.70 0.77 33.28
C GLY A 14 -17.23 1.28 31.91
N LYS A 15 -17.51 2.55 31.58
CA LYS A 15 -17.00 3.20 30.36
C LYS A 15 -15.54 3.61 30.52
N GLU A 16 -15.16 4.14 31.68
CA GLU A 16 -13.78 4.52 31.99
C GLU A 16 -12.85 3.32 31.99
N ALA A 17 -13.24 2.20 32.60
CA ALA A 17 -12.44 0.96 32.57
C ALA A 17 -12.26 0.42 31.13
N ASN A 18 -13.30 0.50 30.29
CA ASN A 18 -13.22 0.07 28.90
C ASN A 18 -12.33 1.00 28.04
N ILE A 19 -12.33 2.30 28.33
CA ILE A 19 -11.41 3.26 27.70
C ILE A 19 -9.96 2.96 28.12
N GLU A 20 -9.71 2.73 29.40
CA GLU A 20 -8.38 2.40 29.91
C GLU A 20 -7.82 1.11 29.28
N ASP A 21 -8.63 0.05 29.19
CA ASP A 21 -8.26 -1.19 28.51
C ASP A 21 -7.94 -0.96 27.02
N ASN A 22 -8.69 -0.08 26.35
CA ASN A 22 -8.46 0.27 24.96
C ASN A 22 -7.15 1.05 24.76
N GLU A 23 -6.84 2.00 25.65
CA GLU A 23 -5.60 2.76 25.61
C GLU A 23 -4.38 1.88 25.92
N ILE A 24 -4.50 0.93 26.84
CA ILE A 24 -3.47 -0.09 27.09
C ILE A 24 -3.25 -0.94 25.83
N LEU A 25 -4.33 -1.39 25.19
CA LEU A 25 -4.23 -2.20 23.97
C LEU A 25 -3.59 -1.41 22.82
N LYS A 26 -4.02 -0.17 22.58
CA LYS A 26 -3.40 0.73 21.59
C LYS A 26 -1.93 0.90 21.85
N LYS A 27 -1.53 1.15 23.11
CA LYS A 27 -0.13 1.28 23.50
C LYS A 27 0.65 -0.01 23.20
N LYS A 28 0.10 -1.17 23.54
CA LYS A 28 0.73 -2.47 23.23
C LYS A 28 0.95 -2.66 21.73
N ILE A 29 -0.04 -2.30 20.91
CA ILE A 29 0.05 -2.36 19.45
C ILE A 29 1.10 -1.36 18.94
N SER A 30 1.04 -0.10 19.37
CA SER A 30 1.92 0.96 18.86
C SER A 30 3.39 0.79 19.29
N THR A 31 3.65 0.14 20.42
CA THR A 31 5.03 -0.18 20.87
C THR A 31 5.52 -1.53 20.36
N HIS A 32 4.71 -2.26 19.57
CA HIS A 32 5.08 -3.57 19.07
C HIS A 32 6.22 -3.45 18.04
N PRO A 33 7.25 -4.32 18.06
CA PRO A 33 8.38 -4.25 17.13
C PRO A 33 7.98 -4.26 15.64
N LEU A 34 6.92 -5.00 15.30
CA LEU A 34 6.40 -5.09 13.92
C LEU A 34 5.45 -3.95 13.51
N TYR A 35 5.10 -3.02 14.41
CA TYR A 35 4.11 -1.98 14.09
C TYR A 35 4.57 -1.04 12.97
N GLY A 36 5.85 -0.66 12.98
CA GLY A 36 6.43 0.15 11.89
C GLY A 36 6.31 -0.53 10.53
N LEU A 37 6.69 -1.81 10.46
CA LEU A 37 6.61 -2.62 9.24
C LEU A 37 5.17 -2.78 8.73
N LEU A 38 4.22 -2.99 9.65
CA LEU A 38 2.80 -3.08 9.33
C LEU A 38 2.29 -1.81 8.66
N VAL A 39 2.65 -0.64 9.20
CA VAL A 39 2.28 0.67 8.65
C VAL A 39 2.93 0.89 7.29
N GLU A 40 4.22 0.57 7.15
CA GLU A 40 4.94 0.70 5.88
C GLU A 40 4.31 -0.16 4.77
N ASN A 41 4.03 -1.44 5.05
CA ASN A 41 3.38 -2.33 4.10
C ASN A 41 1.98 -1.83 3.70
N HIS A 42 1.25 -1.22 4.64
CA HIS A 42 -0.05 -0.63 4.34
C HIS A 42 0.09 0.60 3.43
N LEU A 43 1.04 1.50 3.71
CA LEU A 43 1.32 2.66 2.87
C LEU A 43 1.75 2.25 1.47
N ASP A 44 2.56 1.20 1.33
CA ASP A 44 2.95 0.66 0.04
C ASP A 44 1.78 0.12 -0.77
N CYS A 45 0.80 -0.51 -0.13
CA CYS A 45 -0.45 -0.89 -0.81
C CYS A 45 -1.19 0.33 -1.35
N LEU A 46 -1.26 1.43 -0.58
CA LEU A 46 -1.93 2.66 -1.00
C LEU A 46 -1.21 3.37 -2.17
N LYS A 47 0.13 3.31 -2.20
CA LYS A 47 0.95 3.81 -3.33
C LYS A 47 0.65 3.03 -4.60
N VAL A 48 0.68 1.70 -4.54
CA VAL A 48 0.33 0.83 -5.69
C VAL A 48 -1.12 1.06 -6.11
N SER A 49 -2.03 1.32 -5.16
CA SER A 49 -3.43 1.64 -5.47
C SER A 49 -3.63 2.98 -6.20
N GLY A 50 -2.62 3.87 -6.25
CA GLY A 50 -2.77 5.23 -6.76
C GLY A 50 -3.63 6.14 -5.88
N ILE A 51 -3.96 5.73 -4.64
CA ILE A 51 -4.70 6.56 -3.67
C ILE A 51 -3.80 7.65 -3.13
N ILE A 52 -2.53 7.30 -2.92
CA ILE A 52 -1.49 8.24 -2.52
C ILE A 52 -0.56 8.37 -3.72
N SER A 53 -0.76 9.41 -4.53
CA SER A 53 0.26 9.86 -5.49
C SER A 53 1.44 10.35 -4.69
N GLU A 54 2.59 9.64 -4.80
CA GLU A 54 3.91 10.01 -4.27
C GLU A 54 3.84 11.11 -3.19
N LEU A 55 3.28 10.77 -2.02
CA LEU A 55 3.30 11.68 -0.89
C LEU A 55 4.78 11.97 -0.67
N GLU A 56 5.15 13.24 -0.92
CA GLU A 56 6.47 13.83 -0.84
C GLU A 56 7.37 13.02 0.08
N GLU A 57 8.51 12.59 -0.47
CA GLU A 57 9.60 11.88 0.18
C GLU A 57 9.99 12.56 1.50
N ASN A 58 9.21 12.38 2.57
CA ASN A 58 9.60 12.82 3.89
C ASN A 58 10.42 11.72 4.52
N ASP A 59 11.70 11.89 4.24
CA ASP A 59 12.89 11.29 4.79
C ASP A 59 12.79 10.94 6.29
N GLY A 60 13.39 9.80 6.67
CA GLY A 60 13.71 9.56 8.08
C GLY A 60 13.33 8.22 8.71
N CYS A 61 13.30 7.08 8.00
CA CYS A 61 13.51 5.77 8.65
C CYS A 61 13.78 4.61 7.67
N ARG A 62 14.71 4.74 6.72
CA ARG A 62 15.04 3.64 5.78
C ARG A 62 16.07 2.64 6.33
N ASP A 63 16.10 2.44 7.65
CA ASP A 63 17.01 1.49 8.30
C ASP A 63 16.24 0.42 9.10
N MET A 64 15.23 -0.20 8.47
CA MET A 64 14.86 -1.58 8.81
C MET A 64 15.29 -2.48 7.67
N LYS A 65 16.42 -3.15 7.91
CA LYS A 65 17.01 -4.22 7.11
C LYS A 65 15.91 -5.07 6.46
N GLN A 66 16.06 -5.35 5.16
CA GLN A 66 15.37 -6.43 4.46
C GLN A 66 15.30 -7.66 5.37
N LEU A 67 14.18 -7.85 6.05
CA LEU A 67 13.84 -9.13 6.63
C LEU A 67 13.42 -9.94 5.43
N ASP A 68 14.31 -10.84 5.00
CA ASP A 68 14.06 -11.80 3.94
C ASP A 68 12.62 -12.29 4.04
N TYR A 69 11.83 -12.00 3.00
CA TYR A 69 10.43 -12.39 2.84
C TYR A 69 10.29 -13.91 2.59
N ASN A 70 11.04 -14.71 3.32
CA ASN A 70 10.86 -16.15 3.43
C ASN A 70 10.32 -16.44 4.82
N CYS A 71 9.07 -16.01 5.06
CA CYS A 71 8.28 -16.49 6.18
C CYS A 71 8.03 -17.98 5.98
N ASN A 72 9.01 -18.80 6.34
CA ASN A 72 8.74 -20.18 6.67
C ASN A 72 7.69 -20.14 7.79
N ALA A 73 6.45 -20.46 7.45
CA ALA A 73 5.32 -20.62 8.36
C ALA A 73 5.50 -21.83 9.30
N ASN A 74 6.73 -22.05 9.77
CA ASN A 74 7.16 -23.14 10.65
C ASN A 74 7.98 -22.61 11.84
N LEU A 75 8.00 -21.29 12.10
CA LEU A 75 8.69 -20.75 13.26
C LEU A 75 7.75 -20.69 14.48
N SER A 76 7.75 -21.80 15.23
CA SER A 76 7.39 -21.89 16.66
C SER A 76 6.05 -21.27 17.09
N VAL A 77 4.97 -22.06 16.92
CA VAL A 77 3.63 -21.83 17.53
C VAL A 77 3.64 -21.94 19.07
N TYR A 78 4.78 -22.21 19.69
CA TYR A 78 4.89 -22.35 21.15
C TYR A 78 5.48 -21.07 21.76
N GLY A 79 4.62 -20.21 22.34
CA GLY A 79 5.04 -19.10 23.21
C GLY A 79 4.88 -17.67 22.66
N GLN A 80 4.30 -17.49 21.47
CA GLN A 80 3.97 -16.17 20.92
C GLN A 80 2.59 -15.72 21.42
N SER A 81 2.43 -14.43 21.73
CA SER A 81 1.14 -13.85 22.11
C SER A 81 0.21 -13.74 20.91
N ASP A 82 -1.11 -13.68 21.14
CA ASP A 82 -2.09 -13.46 20.07
C ASP A 82 -1.81 -12.19 19.25
N LEU A 83 -1.22 -11.17 19.90
CA LEU A 83 -0.80 -9.94 19.22
C LEU A 83 0.35 -10.19 18.25
N ASP A 84 1.35 -10.98 18.63
CA ASP A 84 2.48 -11.29 17.74
C ASP A 84 1.98 -11.99 16.47
N HIS A 85 1.12 -13.00 16.64
CA HIS A 85 0.52 -13.73 15.53
C HIS A 85 -0.32 -12.82 14.62
N PHE A 86 -1.10 -11.90 15.21
CA PHE A 86 -1.86 -10.91 14.45
C PHE A 86 -0.95 -10.01 13.62
N MET A 87 0.12 -9.47 14.23
CA MET A 87 1.03 -8.54 13.57
C MET A 87 1.75 -9.22 12.39
N GLU A 88 2.21 -10.46 12.57
CA GLU A 88 2.84 -11.25 11.51
C GLU A 88 1.87 -11.59 10.37
N ALA A 89 0.68 -12.11 10.70
CA ALA A 89 -0.32 -12.50 9.72
C ALA A 89 -0.79 -11.29 8.89
N TYR A 90 -0.92 -10.12 9.52
CA TYR A 90 -1.35 -8.90 8.83
C TYR A 90 -0.25 -8.34 7.93
N CYS A 91 1.02 -8.33 8.37
CA CYS A 91 2.15 -7.95 7.52
C CYS A 91 2.22 -8.84 6.27
N LEU A 92 2.05 -10.15 6.45
CA LEU A 92 2.02 -11.12 5.36
C LEU A 92 0.84 -10.87 4.40
N ALA A 93 -0.35 -10.62 4.94
CA ALA A 93 -1.54 -10.34 4.13
C ALA A 93 -1.36 -9.08 3.28
N LEU A 94 -0.80 -8.01 3.85
CA LEU A 94 -0.50 -6.77 3.12
C LEU A 94 0.54 -7.00 2.01
N GLY A 95 1.61 -7.75 2.27
CA GLY A 95 2.60 -8.08 1.24
C GLY A 95 1.99 -8.83 0.05
N LYS A 96 1.10 -9.79 0.32
CA LYS A 96 0.35 -10.51 -0.72
C LYS A 96 -0.61 -9.59 -1.48
N LEU A 97 -1.29 -8.69 -0.79
CA LEU A 97 -2.18 -7.71 -1.40
C LEU A 97 -1.40 -6.79 -2.36
N LYS A 98 -0.27 -6.23 -1.91
CA LYS A 98 0.61 -5.39 -2.74
C LYS A 98 1.01 -6.11 -4.03
N ALA A 99 1.55 -7.32 -3.92
CA ALA A 99 1.99 -8.10 -5.08
C ALA A 99 0.83 -8.39 -6.06
N ALA A 100 -0.35 -8.73 -5.53
CA ALA A 100 -1.54 -9.01 -6.33
C ALA A 100 -2.10 -7.76 -7.05
N MET A 101 -1.82 -6.55 -6.54
CA MET A 101 -2.21 -5.28 -7.16
C MET A 101 -1.16 -4.79 -8.17
N GLU A 102 0.12 -4.94 -7.85
CA GLU A 102 1.22 -4.44 -8.66
C GLU A 102 1.32 -5.15 -10.02
N GLU A 103 1.14 -6.48 -10.05
CA GLU A 103 1.19 -7.27 -11.29
C GLU A 103 0.18 -6.78 -12.36
N PRO A 104 -1.14 -6.71 -12.09
CA PRO A 104 -2.10 -6.23 -13.08
C PRO A 104 -1.90 -4.75 -13.45
N GLN A 105 -1.42 -3.92 -12.52
CA GLN A 105 -1.11 -2.52 -12.80
C GLN A 105 0.04 -2.41 -13.82
N GLN A 106 1.15 -3.10 -13.60
CA GLN A 106 2.29 -3.10 -14.52
C GLN A 106 1.92 -3.65 -15.89
N LYS A 107 1.13 -4.73 -15.94
CA LYS A 107 0.61 -5.28 -17.20
C LYS A 107 -0.25 -4.27 -17.96
N SER A 108 -1.11 -3.53 -17.26
CA SER A 108 -1.96 -2.50 -17.86
C SER A 108 -1.14 -1.33 -18.38
N MET A 109 -0.15 -0.86 -17.61
CA MET A 109 0.77 0.20 -18.04
C MET A 109 1.55 -0.20 -19.30
N ALA A 110 2.13 -1.40 -19.32
CA ALA A 110 2.85 -1.92 -20.48
C ALA A 110 1.96 -2.03 -21.72
N PHE A 111 0.72 -2.50 -21.56
CA PHE A 111 -0.26 -2.55 -22.66
C PHE A 111 -0.56 -1.16 -23.22
N ILE A 112 -0.83 -0.18 -22.35
CA ILE A 112 -1.11 1.21 -22.76
C ILE A 112 0.09 1.82 -23.48
N SER A 113 1.30 1.70 -22.92
CA SER A 113 2.52 2.23 -23.56
C SER A 113 2.77 1.60 -24.93
N ASN A 114 2.57 0.29 -25.07
CA ASN A 114 2.70 -0.38 -26.36
C ASN A 114 1.66 0.12 -27.38
N MET A 115 0.41 0.35 -26.96
CA MET A 115 -0.63 0.93 -27.82
C MET A 115 -0.29 2.37 -28.25
N GLN A 116 0.25 3.19 -27.34
CA GLN A 116 0.69 4.55 -27.65
C GLN A 116 1.80 4.56 -28.71
N LEU A 117 2.80 3.68 -28.58
CA LEU A 117 3.87 3.55 -29.57
C LEU A 117 3.35 3.15 -30.95
N GLN A 118 2.41 2.20 -31.02
CA GLN A 118 1.80 1.80 -32.30
C GLN A 118 1.04 2.97 -32.95
N LEU A 119 0.33 3.77 -32.16
CA LEU A 119 -0.39 4.95 -32.66
C LEU A 119 0.58 6.02 -33.18
N GLU A 120 1.67 6.28 -32.45
CA GLU A 120 2.72 7.22 -32.87
C GLU A 120 3.36 6.79 -34.19
N GLU A 121 3.65 5.51 -34.35
CA GLU A 121 4.19 4.95 -35.60
C GLU A 121 3.24 5.18 -36.79
N ILE A 122 1.94 4.94 -36.60
CA ILE A 122 0.93 5.18 -37.65
C ILE A 122 0.86 6.66 -38.03
N ILE A 123 0.87 7.56 -37.04
CA ILE A 123 0.83 9.01 -37.27
C ILE A 123 2.07 9.46 -38.04
N ASN A 124 3.26 9.01 -37.65
CA ASN A 124 4.50 9.38 -38.32
C ASN A 124 4.60 8.82 -39.75
N ASN A 125 4.15 7.58 -39.97
CA ASN A 125 4.16 6.94 -41.28
C ASN A 125 3.12 7.55 -42.25
N SER A 126 1.96 7.98 -41.74
CA SER A 126 0.95 8.67 -42.56
C SER A 126 1.41 10.05 -43.04
N HIS A 127 2.22 10.76 -42.25
CA HIS A 127 2.79 12.06 -42.64
C HIS A 127 3.89 11.95 -43.73
N LEU A 128 4.54 10.80 -43.88
CA LEU A 128 5.55 10.58 -44.94
C LEU A 128 4.92 10.31 -46.32
N ALA A 129 3.66 9.87 -46.37
CA ALA A 129 2.95 9.58 -47.62
C ALA A 129 2.44 10.83 -48.35
N ASP A 130 2.42 11.99 -47.68
CA ASP A 130 1.86 13.25 -48.22
C ASP A 130 2.95 14.24 -48.70
N GLN A 131 4.21 13.81 -48.80
CA GLN A 131 5.23 14.64 -49.45
C GLN A 131 5.03 14.65 -50.98
N PRO A 132 4.72 15.79 -51.60
CA PRO A 132 4.58 15.87 -53.05
C PRO A 132 5.95 15.60 -53.70
N ALA A 133 5.96 14.68 -54.67
CA ALA A 133 7.16 14.35 -55.44
C ALA A 133 7.85 15.63 -55.95
N PRO A 134 9.20 15.74 -55.85
CA PRO A 134 9.91 16.92 -56.31
C PRO A 134 9.65 17.10 -57.81
N ALA A 135 9.06 18.25 -58.16
CA ALA A 135 8.77 18.62 -59.53
C ALA A 135 10.04 18.49 -60.38
N SER A 136 10.03 17.53 -61.29
CA SER A 136 11.10 17.36 -62.26
C SER A 136 11.04 18.54 -63.23
N LEU A 137 11.93 19.52 -63.02
CA LEU A 137 12.20 20.61 -63.95
C LEU A 137 12.82 20.01 -65.24
N SER A 138 11.97 19.63 -66.19
CA SER A 138 12.40 19.29 -67.54
C SER A 138 12.68 20.57 -68.32
N GLY A 139 13.93 21.02 -68.28
CA GLY A 139 14.44 22.07 -69.15
C GLY A 139 15.03 21.49 -70.43
N ARG A 140 14.33 21.66 -71.55
CA ARG A 140 14.79 22.28 -72.82
C ARG A 140 13.80 22.05 -73.94
#